data_AF-A0A099P7U6-F1
#
_entry.id   AF-A0A099P7U6-F1
#
_cell.length_a   1.000
_cell.length_b   1.000
_cell.length_c   1.000
_cell.angle_alpha   90.00
_cell.angle_beta   90.00
_cell.angle_gamma   90.00
#
_symmetry.space_group_name_H-M   'P 1'
#
loop_
_entity.id
_entity.type
_entity.pdbx_description
1 polymer ?
#
loop_
_entity_poly.entity_id
_entity_poly.type
_entity_poly.pdbx_seq_one_letter_code
_entity_poly.pdbx_strand_id
1 'polypeptide(L)'
;MRKHHIARNQVESWKLCLFGALSGYAMWFTSYPVDIVKSKLQTDKLGAWKYRGSADVIRDTYAKQGIKGFFVGFSPTILRAAPANAATFLAFEWTMRLLNRE
;
A
#
# COMPACT_ATOMS: atom_id res chain seq x y z
N MET A 1 12.10 -32.30 -4.68
CA MET A 1 12.10 -30.83 -4.92
C MET A 1 13.37 -30.45 -5.67
N ARG A 2 13.27 -30.18 -6.97
CA ARG A 2 14.42 -29.95 -7.86
C ARG A 2 14.99 -28.55 -7.58
N LYS A 3 16.14 -28.48 -6.90
CA LYS A 3 16.85 -27.20 -6.66
C LYS A 3 17.45 -26.74 -7.98
N HIS A 4 16.74 -25.88 -8.71
CA HIS A 4 17.34 -25.18 -9.84
C HIS A 4 18.46 -24.29 -9.31
N HIS A 5 19.71 -24.61 -9.64
CA HIS A 5 20.92 -23.86 -9.25
C HIS A 5 21.03 -22.58 -10.10
N ILE A 6 20.04 -21.70 -10.01
CA ILE A 6 20.01 -20.44 -10.74
C ILE A 6 20.86 -19.43 -9.95
N ALA A 7 22.01 -19.05 -10.51
CA ALA A 7 22.84 -17.98 -9.95
C ALA A 7 22.04 -16.65 -9.97
N ARG A 8 22.17 -15.83 -8.92
CA ARG A 8 21.41 -14.58 -8.77
C ARG A 8 21.59 -13.59 -9.94
N ASN A 9 22.70 -13.71 -10.70
CA ASN A 9 22.97 -12.89 -11.88
C ASN A 9 22.22 -13.31 -13.16
N GLN A 10 21.58 -14.48 -13.17
CA GLN A 10 20.84 -15.00 -14.33
C GLN A 10 19.39 -14.51 -14.38
N VAL A 11 18.92 -13.86 -13.32
CA VAL A 11 17.56 -13.33 -13.28
C VAL A 11 17.57 -11.90 -13.74
N GLU A 12 17.03 -11.69 -14.94
CA GLU A 12 16.85 -10.37 -15.55
C GLU A 12 16.27 -9.34 -14.56
N SER A 13 16.88 -8.16 -14.50
CA SER A 13 16.50 -7.08 -13.56
C SER A 13 15.01 -6.70 -13.65
N TRP A 14 14.42 -6.74 -14.85
CA TRP A 14 13.00 -6.45 -15.03
C TRP A 14 12.08 -7.50 -14.37
N LYS A 15 12.50 -8.78 -14.32
CA LYS A 15 11.76 -9.84 -13.63
C LYS A 15 11.79 -9.62 -12.12
N LEU A 16 12.95 -9.22 -11.58
CA LEU A 16 13.08 -8.83 -10.17
C LEU A 16 12.12 -7.67 -9.84
N CYS A 17 12.13 -6.61 -10.66
CA CYS A 17 11.24 -5.47 -10.48
C CYS A 17 9.76 -5.88 -10.56
N LEU A 18 9.41 -6.76 -11.51
CA LEU A 18 8.04 -7.23 -11.68
C LEU A 18 7.57 -8.05 -10.46
N PHE A 19 8.37 -9.03 -10.00
CA PHE A 19 8.02 -9.82 -8.82
C PHE A 19 7.93 -8.97 -7.55
N GLY A 20 8.84 -8.00 -7.40
CA GLY A 20 8.77 -7.01 -6.33
C GLY A 20 7.47 -6.22 -6.37
N ALA A 21 7.11 -5.67 -7.54
CA ALA A 21 5.87 -4.92 -7.73
C ALA A 21 4.63 -5.77 -7.44
N LEU A 22 4.55 -6.99 -8.00
CA LEU A 22 3.43 -7.90 -7.78
C LEU A 22 3.26 -8.28 -6.30
N SER A 23 4.36 -8.53 -5.59
CA SER A 23 4.31 -8.81 -4.16
C SER A 23 3.79 -7.60 -3.36
N GLY A 24 4.20 -6.39 -3.74
CA GLY A 24 3.70 -5.15 -3.15
C GLY A 24 2.20 -4.95 -3.40
N TYR A 25 1.71 -5.25 -4.61
CA TYR A 25 0.29 -5.16 -4.91
C TYR A 25 -0.54 -6.20 -4.13
N ALA A 26 -0.03 -7.41 -3.97
CA ALA A 26 -0.69 -8.45 -3.16
C ALA A 26 -0.80 -8.05 -1.68
N MET A 27 0.26 -7.45 -1.12
CA MET A 27 0.24 -6.88 0.22
C MET A 27 -0.82 -5.78 0.33
N TRP A 28 -0.80 -4.81 -0.57
CA TRP A 28 -1.76 -3.71 -0.59
C TRP A 28 -3.20 -4.21 -0.71
N PHE A 29 -3.46 -5.18 -1.57
CA PHE A 29 -4.79 -5.78 -1.73
C PHE A 29 -5.35 -6.34 -0.42
N THR A 30 -4.50 -6.95 0.40
CA THR A 30 -4.90 -7.53 1.69
C THR A 30 -5.07 -6.47 2.77
N SER A 31 -4.22 -5.45 2.79
CA SER A 31 -4.25 -4.37 3.81
C SER A 31 -5.27 -3.27 3.51
N TYR A 32 -5.67 -3.09 2.25
CA TYR A 32 -6.52 -1.97 1.83
C TYR A 32 -7.89 -1.87 2.55
N PRO A 33 -8.59 -2.97 2.86
CA PRO A 33 -9.83 -2.90 3.63
C PRO A 33 -9.65 -2.24 5.01
N VAL A 34 -8.50 -2.48 5.66
CA VAL A 34 -8.16 -1.86 6.94
C VAL A 34 -7.92 -0.37 6.78
N ASP A 35 -7.24 0.03 5.70
CA ASP A 35 -7.02 1.44 5.38
C ASP A 35 -8.32 2.18 5.15
N ILE A 36 -9.30 1.58 4.46
CA ILE A 36 -10.62 2.20 4.26
C ILE A 36 -11.36 2.40 5.60
N VAL A 37 -11.31 1.41 6.49
CA VAL A 37 -11.93 1.52 7.82
C VAL A 37 -11.28 2.65 8.61
N LYS A 38 -9.94 2.72 8.60
CA LYS A 38 -9.17 3.78 9.24
C LYS A 38 -9.50 5.14 8.64
N SER A 39 -9.48 5.29 7.32
CA SER A 39 -9.76 6.56 6.65
C SER A 39 -11.17 7.04 6.95
N LYS A 40 -12.18 6.17 6.88
CA LYS A 40 -13.58 6.56 7.20
C LYS A 40 -13.73 7.02 8.64
N LEU A 41 -13.03 6.37 9.58
CA LEU A 41 -13.03 6.77 10.99
C LEU A 41 -12.33 8.13 11.19
N GLN A 42 -11.20 8.36 10.51
CA GLN A 42 -10.45 9.61 10.58
C GLN A 42 -11.14 10.79 9.88
N THR A 43 -11.95 10.51 8.86
CA THR A 43 -12.75 11.51 8.15
C THR A 43 -14.14 11.74 8.76
N ASP A 44 -14.45 11.08 9.89
CA ASP A 44 -15.72 11.28 10.56
C ASP A 44 -15.84 12.73 11.09
N LYS A 45 -17.07 13.23 11.20
CA LYS A 45 -17.30 14.65 11.55
C LYS A 45 -16.84 14.92 12.98
N LEU A 46 -15.86 15.82 13.12
CA LEU A 46 -15.42 16.35 14.40
C LEU A 46 -16.60 17.04 15.12
N GLY A 47 -16.93 16.53 16.31
CA GLY A 47 -18.03 17.04 17.15
C GLY A 47 -19.38 16.32 16.97
N ALA A 48 -19.54 15.48 15.94
CA ALA A 48 -20.74 14.67 15.72
C ALA A 48 -20.34 13.29 15.16
N TRP A 49 -19.64 12.51 15.99
CA TRP A 49 -19.13 11.20 15.65
C TRP A 49 -20.26 10.27 15.22
N LYS A 50 -20.24 9.84 13.97
CA LYS A 50 -21.18 8.86 13.42
C LYS A 50 -20.79 7.44 13.82
N TYR A 51 -19.49 7.16 13.93
CA TYR A 51 -18.99 5.82 14.24
C TYR A 51 -18.37 5.79 15.65
N ARG A 52 -18.76 4.79 16.45
CA ARG A 52 -18.18 4.59 17.79
C ARG A 52 -16.85 3.83 17.75
N GLY A 53 -16.53 3.20 16.62
CA GLY A 53 -15.28 2.49 16.41
C GLY A 53 -15.23 1.75 15.07
N SER A 54 -14.15 1.02 14.85
CA SER A 54 -13.89 0.31 13.59
C SER A 54 -14.96 -0.73 13.25
N ALA A 55 -15.54 -1.41 14.25
CA ALA A 55 -16.59 -2.40 14.03
C ALA A 55 -17.87 -1.79 13.42
N ASP A 56 -18.26 -0.59 13.87
CA ASP A 56 -19.41 0.13 13.31
C ASP A 56 -19.15 0.54 11.85
N VAL A 57 -17.93 0.99 11.55
CA VAL A 57 -17.54 1.35 10.18
C VAL A 57 -17.60 0.13 9.25
N ILE A 58 -17.13 -1.02 9.71
CA ILE A 58 -17.16 -2.28 8.96
C ILE A 58 -18.61 -2.68 8.68
N ARG A 59 -19.47 -2.68 9.71
CA ARG A 59 -20.89 -3.03 9.59
C ARG A 59 -21.63 -2.07 8.65
N ASP A 60 -21.44 -0.76 8.82
CA ASP A 60 -22.08 0.26 7.97
C ASP A 60 -21.61 0.15 6.51
N THR A 61 -20.30 -0.07 6.30
CA THR A 61 -19.72 -0.19 4.95
C THR A 61 -20.24 -1.44 4.25
N TYR A 62 -20.25 -2.58 4.95
CA TYR A 62 -20.75 -3.83 4.38
C TYR A 62 -22.25 -3.76 4.09
N ALA A 63 -23.05 -3.18 4.99
CA ALA A 63 -24.50 -3.04 4.78
C ALA A 63 -24.86 -2.13 3.60
N LYS A 64 -24.07 -1.09 3.33
CA LYS A 64 -24.37 -0.10 2.28
C LYS A 64 -23.77 -0.41 0.92
N GLN A 65 -22.54 -0.94 0.90
CA GLN A 65 -21.73 -1.08 -0.32
C GLN A 65 -21.21 -2.50 -0.52
N GLY A 66 -21.50 -3.41 0.42
CA GLY A 66 -20.96 -4.77 0.43
C GLY A 66 -19.43 -4.79 0.47
N ILE A 67 -18.87 -5.87 -0.07
CA ILE A 67 -17.41 -6.09 -0.13
C ILE A 67 -16.72 -5.03 -1.00
N LYS A 68 -17.39 -4.55 -2.06
CA LYS A 68 -16.84 -3.53 -2.98
C LYS A 68 -16.53 -2.21 -2.25
N GLY A 69 -17.28 -1.89 -1.20
CA GLY A 69 -17.06 -0.70 -0.38
C GLY A 69 -15.69 -0.61 0.28
N PHE A 70 -15.01 -1.75 0.48
CA PHE A 70 -13.67 -1.82 1.06
C PHE A 70 -12.55 -1.63 0.04
N PHE A 71 -12.87 -1.52 -1.25
CA PHE A 71 -11.90 -1.33 -2.35
C PHE A 71 -12.14 -0.04 -3.15
N VAL A 72 -13.06 0.81 -2.70
CA VAL A 72 -13.33 2.12 -3.32
C VAL A 72 -12.09 3.00 -3.16
N GLY A 73 -11.51 3.46 -4.28
CA GLY A 73 -10.30 4.30 -4.28
C GLY A 73 -8.98 3.52 -4.38
N PHE A 74 -9.03 2.20 -4.59
CA PHE A 74 -7.82 1.38 -4.69
C PHE A 74 -6.92 1.79 -5.87
N SER A 75 -7.50 2.04 -7.05
CA SER A 75 -6.77 2.43 -8.26
C SER A 75 -5.91 3.70 -8.09
N PRO A 76 -6.45 4.84 -7.61
CA PRO A 76 -5.62 6.02 -7.36
C PRO A 76 -4.59 5.79 -6.25
N THR A 77 -4.88 4.91 -5.28
CA THR A 77 -3.92 4.58 -4.20
C THR A 77 -2.70 3.85 -4.74
N ILE A 78 -2.90 2.85 -5.59
CA ILE A 78 -1.80 2.14 -6.27
C ILE A 78 -1.03 3.07 -7.19
N LEU A 79 -1.73 3.88 -7.99
CA LEU A 79 -1.07 4.80 -8.93
C LEU A 79 -0.17 5.81 -8.21
N ARG A 80 -0.61 6.30 -7.04
CA ARG A 80 0.18 7.20 -6.19
C ARG A 80 1.37 6.52 -5.51
N ALA A 81 1.28 5.22 -5.21
CA ALA A 81 2.31 4.51 -4.44
C ALA A 81 3.67 4.50 -5.13
N ALA A 82 3.71 4.28 -6.46
CA ALA A 82 4.96 4.24 -7.21
C ALA A 82 5.73 5.59 -7.19
N PRO A 83 5.13 6.74 -7.52
CA PRO A 83 5.78 8.05 -7.39
C PRO A 83 6.23 8.36 -5.95
N ALA A 84 5.40 8.06 -4.95
CA ALA A 84 5.72 8.34 -3.55
C ALA A 84 6.95 7.53 -3.06
N ASN A 85 7.03 6.26 -3.43
CA ASN A 85 8.18 5.41 -3.11
C ASN A 85 9.44 5.89 -3.84
N ALA A 86 9.33 6.25 -5.12
CA ALA A 86 10.46 6.79 -5.90
C ALA A 86 11.02 8.09 -5.27
N ALA A 87 10.14 9.01 -4.88
CA ALA A 87 10.53 10.24 -4.19
C ALA A 87 11.22 9.96 -2.85
N THR A 88 10.76 8.95 -2.10
CA THR A 88 11.37 8.54 -0.83
C THR A 88 12.80 8.03 -1.02
N PHE A 89 13.03 7.15 -2.01
CA PHE A 89 14.37 6.67 -2.32
C PHE A 89 15.29 7.79 -2.83
N LEU A 90 14.76 8.70 -3.64
CA LEU A 90 15.53 9.86 -4.13
C LEU A 90 15.97 10.77 -2.97
N ALA A 91 15.04 11.12 -2.08
CA ALA A 91 15.32 11.97 -0.92
C ALA A 91 16.33 11.30 0.03
N PHE A 92 16.18 9.99 0.26
CA PHE A 92 17.13 9.21 1.06
C PHE A 92 18.54 9.24 0.46
N GLU A 93 18.66 8.91 -0.84
CA GLU A 93 19.94 8.89 -1.54
C GLU A 93 20.61 10.28 -1.54
N TRP A 94 19.85 11.35 -1.77
CA TRP A 94 20.36 12.71 -1.70
C TRP A 94 20.85 13.08 -0.31
N THR A 95 20.07 12.77 0.72
CA THR A 95 20.45 13.02 2.11
C THR A 95 21.73 12.27 2.48
N MET A 96 21.82 10.99 2.11
CA MET A 96 23.01 10.18 2.38
C MET A 96 24.25 10.70 1.65
N ARG A 97 24.11 11.15 0.40
CA ARG A 97 25.23 11.76 -0.35
C ARG A 97 25.69 13.09 0.22
N LEU A 98 24.79 13.86 0.80
CA LEU A 98 25.12 15.10 1.50
C LEU A 98 25.85 14.81 2.82
N LEU A 99 25.42 13.78 3.55
CA LEU A 99 26.01 13.41 4.84
C LEU A 99 27.36 12.68 4.71
N ASN A 100 27.53 11.79 3.72
CA ASN A 100 28.80 11.10 3.44
C ASN A 100 29.84 11.98 2.71
N ARG A 101 29.60 13.29 2.63
CA ARG A 101 30.51 14.25 1.99
C ARG A 101 31.49 14.92 2.94
N GLU A 102 31.60 14.42 4.18
CA GLU A 102 32.69 14.75 5.11
C GLU A 102 33.62 13.56 5.34
#